data_AF-H1Q2T5-F1
#
_entry.id   AF-H1Q2T5-F1
#
_cell.length_a   1.000
_cell.length_b   1.000
_cell.length_c   1.000
_cell.angle_alpha   90.00
_cell.angle_beta   90.00
_cell.angle_gamma   90.00
#
_symmetry.space_group_name_H-M   'P 1'
#
loop_
_entity.id
_entity.type
_entity.pdbx_description
1 polymer ?
#
loop_
_entity_poly.entity_id
_entity_poly.type
_entity_poly.pdbx_seq_one_letter_code
_entity_poly.pdbx_strand_id
1 'polypeptide(L)'
;MKKKITIILLLGIVFLPISVLGQDVDFTYTANGVTWKCTGSDGGTSYASAIINGEIKGSATFTGELHFPSIVSDGTYSYPVRGIKGKAFENYTGATKLILPDNLGYLWEGAFRNCTGLKGELKIPNHVEHIYFGDEFENCTGIEYITWGEGFGMHYSNPVSGCTNARYIDFTKATVGVTSYYGEWNRNILFCPYSGLMNHTLVYLQDAAEETKFKAEEENIIHKGKCKVFKVYDAYSYRIPYAFTTETAQCDRVFSNTSGKSVSTLFLPYPTNLPNGMQAYELVKKDLSWGTSKAFYFRALPTGTRLEANKPYLVRITDGATHTLPVMTNVEVPVSPAGYTTETLATDDGDWAFCGTTERIDNAAATAKKAYYLSGNKWYPVQNGIANDYIAPFRCFVYSKSGTAPAKGFTMVFDNESGTTDIRQLENDTETDLKSNTHRIYTLDGRYVGTDYNALPGGEMYIINGKKFYKF
;
A
#
# COMPACT_ATOMS: atom_id res chain seq x y z
N MET A 1 -41.29 87.57 38.15
CA MET A 1 -40.60 87.27 36.87
C MET A 1 -39.13 86.94 37.13
N LYS A 2 -38.63 85.92 36.43
CA LYS A 2 -37.22 85.47 36.31
C LYS A 2 -36.65 84.62 37.47
N LYS A 3 -36.89 83.31 37.35
CA LYS A 3 -36.08 82.23 37.94
C LYS A 3 -34.62 82.36 37.46
N LYS A 4 -33.65 82.32 38.37
CA LYS A 4 -32.25 82.03 38.05
C LYS A 4 -31.95 80.60 38.49
N ILE A 5 -31.66 79.75 37.51
CA ILE A 5 -31.34 78.33 37.66
C ILE A 5 -29.84 78.24 37.98
N THR A 6 -29.53 77.63 39.11
CA THR A 6 -28.19 77.20 39.49
C THR A 6 -27.82 75.97 38.65
N ILE A 7 -26.81 76.09 37.79
CA ILE A 7 -26.26 74.96 37.02
C ILE A 7 -25.32 74.19 37.95
N ILE A 8 -25.72 72.97 38.30
CA ILE A 8 -24.87 71.97 38.95
C ILE A 8 -24.15 71.21 37.84
N LEU A 9 -22.82 71.24 37.88
CA LEU A 9 -21.93 70.44 37.03
C LEU A 9 -22.04 68.97 37.49
N LEU A 10 -22.82 68.15 36.78
CA LEU A 10 -22.80 66.69 36.96
C LEU A 10 -21.79 66.11 35.95
N LEU A 11 -20.60 65.77 36.44
CA LEU A 11 -19.61 64.95 35.74
C LEU A 11 -20.12 63.50 35.67
N GLY A 12 -21.02 63.24 34.72
CA GLY A 12 -21.38 61.88 34.33
C GLY A 12 -20.32 61.31 33.40
N ILE A 13 -19.32 60.62 33.96
CA ILE A 13 -18.51 59.70 33.16
C ILE A 13 -19.46 58.55 32.78
N VAL A 14 -20.03 58.64 31.59
CA VAL A 14 -20.66 57.50 30.93
C VAL A 14 -19.53 56.54 30.59
N PHE A 15 -19.33 55.51 31.42
CA PHE A 15 -18.68 54.29 30.97
C PHE A 15 -19.62 53.68 29.93
N LEU A 16 -19.48 54.10 28.67
CA LEU A 16 -19.92 53.28 27.56
C LEU A 16 -19.24 51.92 27.77
N PRO A 17 -19.94 50.78 27.66
CA PRO A 17 -19.25 49.52 27.52
C PRO A 17 -18.37 49.69 26.29
N ILE A 18 -17.05 49.75 26.50
CA ILE A 18 -16.09 49.55 25.43
C ILE A 18 -16.45 48.15 24.94
N SER A 19 -17.13 48.08 23.81
CA SER A 19 -17.16 46.86 23.02
C SER A 19 -15.70 46.55 22.77
N VAL A 20 -15.15 45.61 23.55
CA VAL A 20 -13.81 45.08 23.32
C VAL A 20 -13.90 44.44 21.94
N LEU A 21 -13.41 45.17 20.95
CA LEU A 21 -13.17 44.62 19.62
C LEU A 21 -12.24 43.43 19.83
N GLY A 22 -12.60 42.27 19.26
CA GLY A 22 -11.84 41.05 19.46
C GLY A 22 -10.35 41.31 19.19
N GLN A 23 -9.50 40.97 20.16
CA GLN A 23 -8.07 41.22 20.04
C GLN A 23 -7.38 39.95 19.56
N ASP A 24 -6.68 40.06 18.43
CA ASP A 24 -5.77 39.01 17.99
C ASP A 24 -4.48 39.07 18.82
N VAL A 25 -4.11 37.95 19.41
CA VAL A 25 -2.92 37.79 20.25
C VAL A 25 -2.05 36.69 19.68
N ASP A 26 -0.81 37.04 19.35
CA ASP A 26 0.21 36.06 18.96
C ASP A 26 0.89 35.49 20.21
N PHE A 27 0.98 34.17 20.27
CA PHE A 27 1.64 33.45 21.36
C PHE A 27 2.25 32.14 20.87
N THR A 28 3.04 31.50 21.74
CA THR A 28 3.53 30.14 21.51
C THR A 28 2.89 29.17 22.49
N TYR A 29 2.57 27.97 22.02
CA TYR A 29 1.99 26.92 22.86
C TYR A 29 2.71 25.60 22.60
N THR A 30 3.12 24.88 23.65
CA THR A 30 3.80 23.60 23.50
C THR A 30 2.85 22.45 23.80
N ALA A 31 2.64 21.59 22.82
CA ALA A 31 1.84 20.37 22.97
C ALA A 31 2.33 19.31 21.98
N ASN A 32 2.15 18.04 22.34
CA ASN A 32 2.52 16.89 21.50
C ASN A 32 4.00 16.90 21.05
N GLY A 33 4.90 17.44 21.87
CA GLY A 33 6.33 17.52 21.57
C GLY A 33 6.74 18.61 20.58
N VAL A 34 5.81 19.50 20.19
CA VAL A 34 6.04 20.61 19.26
C VAL A 34 5.65 21.92 19.94
N THR A 35 6.43 22.98 19.71
CA THR A 35 6.07 24.35 20.10
C THR A 35 5.48 25.08 18.90
N TRP A 36 4.19 25.37 18.99
CA TRP A 36 3.35 25.95 17.95
C TRP A 36 3.36 27.47 18.02
N LYS A 37 3.37 28.13 16.86
CA LYS A 37 3.12 29.58 16.73
C LYS A 37 1.62 29.75 16.49
N CYS A 38 0.93 30.48 17.36
CA CYS A 38 -0.52 30.61 17.36
C CYS A 38 -0.93 32.09 17.33
N THR A 39 -2.03 32.38 16.63
CA THR A 39 -2.78 33.62 16.81
C THR A 39 -4.14 33.25 17.39
N GLY A 40 -4.44 33.70 18.60
CA GLY A 40 -5.75 33.55 19.23
C GLY A 40 -6.56 34.82 19.05
N SER A 41 -7.83 34.68 18.70
CA SER A 41 -8.80 35.77 18.65
C SER A 41 -9.87 35.46 19.68
N ASP A 42 -10.15 36.38 20.61
CA ASP A 42 -11.11 36.18 21.72
C ASP A 42 -12.57 36.43 21.30
N GLY A 43 -12.80 37.00 20.10
CA GLY A 43 -14.10 37.08 19.43
C GLY A 43 -15.24 37.66 20.27
N GLY A 44 -14.94 38.43 21.32
CA GLY A 44 -15.94 38.84 22.31
C GLY A 44 -16.58 37.66 23.06
N THR A 45 -15.77 36.84 23.75
CA THR A 45 -16.15 35.77 24.70
C THR A 45 -16.92 34.54 24.17
N SER A 46 -17.59 34.60 23.02
CA SER A 46 -18.34 33.46 22.44
C SER A 46 -17.80 32.92 21.12
N TYR A 47 -16.77 33.55 20.54
CA TYR A 47 -16.16 33.15 19.26
C TYR A 47 -14.64 32.94 19.36
N ALA A 48 -14.14 32.63 20.55
CA ALA A 48 -12.71 32.43 20.74
C ALA A 48 -12.20 31.30 19.82
N SER A 49 -11.14 31.58 19.06
CA SER A 49 -10.54 30.61 18.14
C SER A 49 -9.06 30.88 17.94
N ALA A 50 -8.32 29.86 17.50
CA ALA A 50 -6.92 30.02 17.16
C ALA A 50 -6.58 29.52 15.75
N ILE A 51 -5.61 30.19 15.15
CA ILE A 51 -4.95 29.78 13.91
C ILE A 51 -3.51 29.35 14.25
N ILE A 52 -3.10 28.20 13.76
CA ILE A 52 -1.70 27.76 13.83
C ILE A 52 -0.94 28.28 12.62
N ASN A 53 0.11 29.06 12.89
CA ASN A 53 0.93 29.76 11.90
C ASN A 53 2.23 29.04 11.56
N GLY A 54 2.52 27.92 12.21
CA GLY A 54 3.73 27.12 12.04
C GLY A 54 4.26 26.61 13.38
N GLU A 55 5.50 26.14 13.37
CA GLU A 55 6.23 25.75 14.58
C GLU A 55 7.61 26.45 14.67
N ILE A 56 8.32 26.26 15.78
CA ILE A 56 9.53 27.03 16.10
C ILE A 56 10.78 26.58 15.33
N LYS A 57 10.94 25.28 15.03
CA LYS A 57 12.15 24.71 14.42
C LYS A 57 12.33 25.11 12.94
N GLY A 58 11.23 25.27 12.22
CA GLY A 58 11.17 25.48 10.77
C GLY A 58 11.39 24.20 9.95
N SER A 59 10.95 24.24 8.69
CA SER A 59 10.96 23.13 7.74
C SER A 59 12.32 22.45 7.56
N ALA A 60 13.43 23.22 7.63
CA ALA A 60 14.77 22.72 7.42
C ALA A 60 15.29 21.80 8.55
N THR A 61 14.70 21.89 9.75
CA THR A 61 15.20 21.15 10.93
C THR A 61 14.13 20.31 11.62
N PHE A 62 12.84 20.57 11.34
CA PHE A 62 11.75 19.79 11.89
C PHE A 62 11.84 18.33 11.44
N THR A 63 11.75 17.41 12.39
CA THR A 63 11.63 15.97 12.15
C THR A 63 10.63 15.38 13.15
N GLY A 64 9.84 14.41 12.69
CA GLY A 64 8.86 13.71 13.53
C GLY A 64 7.41 13.97 13.15
N GLU A 65 6.49 13.75 14.08
CA GLU A 65 5.06 13.83 13.81
C GLU A 65 4.52 15.26 14.02
N LEU A 66 3.70 15.74 13.08
CA LEU A 66 2.90 16.94 13.23
C LEU A 66 1.55 16.55 13.84
N HIS A 67 1.51 16.44 15.17
CA HIS A 67 0.29 16.16 15.92
C HIS A 67 -0.28 17.47 16.48
N PHE A 68 -1.20 18.08 15.75
CA PHE A 68 -1.78 19.37 16.09
C PHE A 68 -2.65 19.27 17.34
N PRO A 69 -2.54 20.20 18.30
CA PRO A 69 -3.47 20.25 19.42
C PRO A 69 -4.84 20.78 18.97
N SER A 70 -5.93 20.20 19.47
CA SER A 70 -7.29 20.71 19.20
C SER A 70 -7.62 22.00 19.98
N ILE A 71 -6.86 22.31 21.04
CA ILE A 71 -7.00 23.51 21.89
C ILE A 71 -5.61 24.04 22.22
N VAL A 72 -5.43 25.36 22.15
CA VAL A 72 -4.20 26.08 22.55
C VAL A 72 -4.53 27.16 23.58
N SER A 73 -3.55 27.62 24.36
CA SER A 73 -3.76 28.67 25.37
C SER A 73 -2.61 29.67 25.40
N ASP A 74 -2.95 30.94 25.58
CA ASP A 74 -2.00 32.04 25.83
C ASP A 74 -1.71 32.23 27.34
N GLY A 75 -2.27 31.37 28.20
CA GLY A 75 -2.23 31.47 29.66
C GLY A 75 -3.41 32.20 30.30
N THR A 76 -4.18 32.97 29.51
CA THR A 76 -5.39 33.67 29.96
C THR A 76 -6.65 32.99 29.43
N TYR A 77 -6.66 32.67 28.14
CA TYR A 77 -7.77 32.04 27.44
C TYR A 77 -7.34 30.71 26.82
N SER A 78 -8.31 29.84 26.59
CA SER A 78 -8.16 28.62 25.80
C SER A 78 -8.94 28.76 24.51
N TYR A 79 -8.28 28.49 23.39
CA TYR A 79 -8.80 28.68 22.05
C TYR A 79 -8.91 27.33 21.34
N PRO A 80 -10.10 26.92 20.86
CA PRO A 80 -10.20 25.82 19.91
C PRO A 80 -9.43 26.19 18.64
N VAL A 81 -8.62 25.26 18.15
CA VAL A 81 -7.90 25.46 16.89
C VAL A 81 -8.88 25.31 15.74
N ARG A 82 -9.11 26.41 15.03
CA ARG A 82 -10.04 26.48 13.90
C ARG A 82 -9.33 26.60 12.56
N GLY A 83 -8.07 27.04 12.54
CA GLY A 83 -7.35 27.30 11.29
C GLY A 83 -5.91 26.83 11.28
N ILE A 84 -5.43 26.44 10.10
CA ILE A 84 -4.01 26.27 9.81
C ILE A 84 -3.64 27.22 8.68
N LYS A 85 -2.62 28.04 8.92
CA LYS A 85 -2.26 29.11 7.99
C LYS A 85 -1.65 28.58 6.69
N GLY A 86 -1.92 29.27 5.59
CA GLY A 86 -1.38 28.94 4.27
C GLY A 86 0.14 28.95 4.30
N LYS A 87 0.74 27.93 3.69
CA LYS A 87 2.20 27.69 3.65
C LYS A 87 2.89 27.56 5.02
N ALA A 88 2.15 27.44 6.13
CA ALA A 88 2.73 27.35 7.48
C ALA A 88 3.67 26.16 7.65
N PHE A 89 3.38 25.06 6.95
CA PHE A 89 4.15 23.82 6.96
C PHE A 89 4.65 23.44 5.56
N GLU A 90 4.83 24.41 4.67
CA GLU A 90 5.39 24.15 3.34
C GLU A 90 6.83 23.60 3.43
N ASN A 91 7.14 22.57 2.64
CA ASN A 91 8.44 21.89 2.57
C ASN A 91 8.90 21.18 3.86
N TYR A 92 8.00 20.79 4.77
CA TYR A 92 8.36 20.00 5.96
C TYR A 92 8.66 18.53 5.59
N THR A 93 9.75 18.30 4.86
CA THR A 93 10.14 16.97 4.36
C THR A 93 10.60 16.00 5.45
N GLY A 94 10.95 16.51 6.64
CA GLY A 94 11.24 15.71 7.83
C GLY A 94 10.01 15.29 8.64
N ALA A 95 8.82 15.85 8.33
CA ALA A 95 7.59 15.44 9.00
C ALA A 95 7.18 14.03 8.52
N THR A 96 6.90 13.11 9.44
CA THR A 96 6.64 11.69 9.12
C THR A 96 5.16 11.32 9.13
N LYS A 97 4.36 12.07 9.89
CA LYS A 97 2.93 11.84 10.10
C LYS A 97 2.22 13.16 10.36
N LEU A 98 0.97 13.25 9.93
CA LEU A 98 0.10 14.40 10.14
C LEU A 98 -1.16 13.97 10.87
N ILE A 99 -1.48 14.64 11.99
CA ILE A 99 -2.72 14.48 12.72
C ILE A 99 -3.33 15.87 12.87
N LEU A 100 -4.41 16.12 12.13
CA LEU A 100 -5.13 17.39 12.13
C LEU A 100 -6.02 17.53 13.37
N PRO A 101 -6.33 18.75 13.83
CA PRO A 101 -7.17 18.97 15.00
C PRO A 101 -8.65 18.70 14.69
N ASP A 102 -9.41 18.18 15.65
CA ASP A 102 -10.80 17.73 15.44
C ASP A 102 -11.77 18.87 15.07
N ASN A 103 -11.47 20.09 15.49
CA ASN A 103 -12.32 21.27 15.30
C ASN A 103 -11.89 22.15 14.11
N LEU A 104 -11.00 21.64 13.25
CA LEU A 104 -10.46 22.39 12.12
C LEU A 104 -11.59 22.85 11.19
N GLY A 105 -11.75 24.17 11.05
CA GLY A 105 -12.69 24.77 10.09
C GLY A 105 -12.01 25.21 8.80
N TYR A 106 -10.76 25.68 8.89
CA TYR A 106 -10.05 26.34 7.81
C TYR A 106 -8.68 25.71 7.56
N LEU A 107 -8.45 25.27 6.32
CA LEU A 107 -7.15 24.90 5.82
C LEU A 107 -6.83 25.77 4.60
N TRP A 108 -5.81 26.61 4.69
CA TRP A 108 -5.48 27.57 3.63
C TRP A 108 -4.43 27.03 2.67
N GLU A 109 -4.41 27.67 1.49
CA GLU A 109 -3.57 27.32 0.33
C GLU A 109 -2.15 26.88 0.71
N GLY A 110 -1.77 25.70 0.24
CA GLY A 110 -0.41 25.18 0.38
C GLY A 110 0.06 24.92 1.81
N ALA A 111 -0.84 24.83 2.80
CA ALA A 111 -0.49 24.63 4.22
C ALA A 111 0.56 23.53 4.45
N PHE A 112 0.46 22.41 3.73
CA PHE A 112 1.37 21.26 3.78
C PHE A 112 2.01 20.92 2.43
N ARG A 113 2.09 21.89 1.49
CA ARG A 113 2.70 21.68 0.18
C ARG A 113 4.14 21.15 0.32
N ASN A 114 4.52 20.19 -0.53
CA ASN A 114 5.82 19.53 -0.59
C ASN A 114 6.26 18.82 0.71
N CYS A 115 5.32 18.39 1.57
CA CYS A 115 5.65 17.56 2.74
C CYS A 115 5.88 16.08 2.34
N THR A 116 6.93 15.83 1.58
CA THR A 116 7.23 14.50 1.00
C THR A 116 7.56 13.41 2.02
N GLY A 117 7.88 13.79 3.27
CA GLY A 117 8.12 12.87 4.37
C GLY A 117 6.86 12.26 4.97
N LEU A 118 5.68 12.90 4.78
CA LEU A 118 4.42 12.44 5.34
C LEU A 118 4.05 11.10 4.72
N LYS A 119 3.78 10.10 5.55
CA LYS A 119 3.49 8.73 5.12
C LYS A 119 2.19 8.20 5.67
N GLY A 120 1.58 7.29 4.92
CA GLY A 120 0.40 6.55 5.35
C GLY A 120 -0.89 7.34 5.14
N GLU A 121 -1.71 7.43 6.17
CA GLU A 121 -3.08 7.94 6.08
C GLU A 121 -3.17 9.44 6.39
N LEU A 122 -3.83 10.18 5.49
CA LEU A 122 -4.28 11.56 5.71
C LEU A 122 -5.79 11.55 5.99
N LYS A 123 -6.14 11.89 7.22
CA LYS A 123 -7.53 12.08 7.64
C LYS A 123 -7.89 13.56 7.67
N ILE A 124 -8.77 13.98 6.78
CA ILE A 124 -9.40 15.29 6.87
C ILE A 124 -10.55 15.17 7.89
N PRO A 125 -10.55 15.97 8.98
CA PRO A 125 -11.55 15.85 10.05
C PRO A 125 -12.96 16.24 9.58
N ASN A 126 -13.95 15.97 10.42
CA ASN A 126 -15.34 16.35 10.17
C ASN A 126 -15.49 17.88 10.16
N HIS A 127 -16.45 18.38 9.38
CA HIS A 127 -16.86 19.79 9.36
C HIS A 127 -15.74 20.80 9.06
N VAL A 128 -14.72 20.42 8.28
CA VAL A 128 -13.84 21.43 7.68
C VAL A 128 -14.68 22.22 6.69
N GLU A 129 -15.01 23.46 7.07
CA GLU A 129 -15.89 24.36 6.35
C GLU A 129 -15.27 24.79 5.02
N HIS A 130 -13.95 25.02 5.02
CA HIS A 130 -13.27 25.63 3.88
C HIS A 130 -11.84 25.11 3.64
N ILE A 131 -11.66 24.51 2.47
CA ILE A 131 -10.37 24.32 1.78
C ILE A 131 -10.34 25.33 0.63
N TYR A 132 -9.48 26.34 0.73
CA TYR A 132 -9.51 27.52 -0.14
C TYR A 132 -8.37 27.50 -1.17
N PHE A 133 -8.73 27.64 -2.45
CA PHE A 133 -7.82 27.91 -3.57
C PHE A 133 -6.82 26.79 -3.94
N GLY A 134 -6.78 25.66 -3.20
CA GLY A 134 -6.12 24.42 -3.61
C GLY A 134 -4.71 24.20 -3.07
N ASP A 135 -4.12 23.07 -3.46
CA ASP A 135 -2.75 22.65 -3.20
C ASP A 135 -2.35 22.42 -1.74
N GLU A 136 -3.31 22.27 -0.82
CA GLU A 136 -3.05 22.17 0.62
C GLU A 136 -2.10 21.02 0.98
N PHE A 137 -2.16 19.91 0.23
CA PHE A 137 -1.29 18.74 0.34
C PHE A 137 -0.55 18.47 -0.97
N GLU A 138 -0.34 19.47 -1.81
CA GLU A 138 0.33 19.29 -3.10
C GLU A 138 1.72 18.65 -2.90
N ASN A 139 2.05 17.67 -3.74
CA ASN A 139 3.32 16.93 -3.69
C ASN A 139 3.64 16.27 -2.33
N CYS A 140 2.64 15.95 -1.52
CA CYS A 140 2.79 15.06 -0.36
C CYS A 140 2.95 13.60 -0.83
N THR A 141 4.05 13.30 -1.50
CA THR A 141 4.25 12.05 -2.25
C THR A 141 4.23 10.79 -1.40
N GLY A 142 4.45 10.84 -0.09
CA GLY A 142 4.41 9.67 0.78
C GLY A 142 3.02 9.27 1.28
N ILE A 143 1.99 10.11 1.07
CA ILE A 143 0.62 9.82 1.50
C ILE A 143 0.05 8.69 0.63
N GLU A 144 -0.53 7.68 1.29
CA GLU A 144 -1.00 6.45 0.66
C GLU A 144 -2.53 6.33 0.69
N TYR A 145 -3.17 6.92 1.70
CA TYR A 145 -4.62 6.85 1.87
C TYR A 145 -5.15 8.21 2.26
N ILE A 146 -6.24 8.63 1.64
CA ILE A 146 -6.84 9.92 1.95
C ILE A 146 -8.33 9.70 2.21
N THR A 147 -8.80 10.17 3.38
CA THR A 147 -10.18 10.01 3.82
C THR A 147 -10.74 11.34 4.28
N TRP A 148 -11.99 11.61 3.95
CA TRP A 148 -12.68 12.83 4.33
C TRP A 148 -13.75 12.54 5.39
N GLY A 149 -13.78 13.39 6.40
CA GLY A 149 -14.82 13.39 7.42
C GLY A 149 -16.19 13.80 6.87
N GLU A 150 -17.19 13.65 7.72
CA GLU A 150 -18.56 14.10 7.45
C GLU A 150 -18.66 15.62 7.46
N GLY A 151 -19.66 16.17 6.76
CA GLY A 151 -19.89 17.62 6.77
C GLY A 151 -18.82 18.42 6.03
N PHE A 152 -17.96 17.75 5.26
CA PHE A 152 -16.87 18.36 4.52
C PHE A 152 -17.36 19.01 3.22
N GLY A 153 -17.15 20.33 3.08
CA GLY A 153 -17.42 21.09 1.86
C GLY A 153 -16.14 21.38 1.10
N MET A 154 -16.04 20.92 -0.15
CA MET A 154 -14.91 21.27 -1.04
C MET A 154 -15.41 22.12 -2.20
N HIS A 155 -14.94 23.36 -2.29
CA HIS A 155 -15.27 24.22 -3.41
C HIS A 155 -14.01 24.51 -4.21
N TYR A 156 -13.94 23.97 -5.42
CA TYR A 156 -13.00 24.43 -6.46
C TYR A 156 -11.53 24.28 -6.07
N SER A 157 -11.14 23.11 -5.57
CA SER A 157 -9.77 22.86 -5.13
C SER A 157 -9.26 21.50 -5.60
N ASN A 158 -7.94 21.41 -5.82
CA ASN A 158 -7.18 20.20 -6.10
C ASN A 158 -6.18 19.93 -4.96
N PRO A 159 -6.66 19.66 -3.74
CA PRO A 159 -5.83 19.68 -2.52
C PRO A 159 -4.71 18.65 -2.51
N VAL A 160 -4.80 17.61 -3.33
CA VAL A 160 -3.92 16.43 -3.29
C VAL A 160 -3.16 16.22 -4.60
N SER A 161 -3.02 17.27 -5.43
CA SER A 161 -2.24 17.20 -6.67
C SER A 161 -0.82 16.72 -6.38
N GLY A 162 -0.30 15.78 -7.17
CA GLY A 162 1.04 15.25 -6.97
C GLY A 162 1.22 14.31 -5.77
N CYS A 163 0.15 13.90 -5.07
CA CYS A 163 0.19 12.78 -4.12
C CYS A 163 0.33 11.45 -4.87
N THR A 164 1.52 11.19 -5.42
CA THR A 164 1.76 10.12 -6.41
C THR A 164 1.73 8.69 -5.87
N ASN A 165 1.82 8.48 -4.55
CA ASN A 165 1.67 7.15 -3.93
C ASN A 165 0.28 6.89 -3.36
N ALA A 166 -0.69 7.79 -3.59
CA ALA A 166 -2.06 7.59 -3.13
C ALA A 166 -2.63 6.31 -3.75
N ARG A 167 -3.01 5.35 -2.90
CA ARG A 167 -3.62 4.08 -3.27
C ARG A 167 -5.12 4.23 -3.39
N TYR A 168 -5.73 4.98 -2.47
CA TYR A 168 -7.13 5.39 -2.59
C TYR A 168 -7.41 6.76 -1.96
N ILE A 169 -8.52 7.33 -2.43
CA ILE A 169 -9.13 8.57 -1.97
C ILE A 169 -10.63 8.32 -1.75
N ASP A 170 -11.12 8.60 -0.54
CA ASP A 170 -12.48 8.26 -0.10
C ASP A 170 -13.33 9.49 0.23
N PHE A 171 -14.22 9.85 -0.70
CA PHE A 171 -15.22 10.90 -0.54
C PHE A 171 -16.60 10.36 -0.13
N THR A 172 -16.77 9.08 0.18
CA THR A 172 -18.12 8.50 0.43
C THR A 172 -18.88 9.16 1.58
N LYS A 173 -18.15 9.75 2.55
CA LYS A 173 -18.72 10.49 3.69
C LYS A 173 -18.78 12.01 3.50
N ALA A 174 -18.24 12.53 2.40
CA ALA A 174 -18.24 13.96 2.14
C ALA A 174 -19.67 14.47 1.87
N THR A 175 -19.92 15.76 2.12
CA THR A 175 -21.25 16.36 1.93
C THR A 175 -21.46 16.94 0.53
N VAL A 176 -22.73 17.15 0.20
CA VAL A 176 -23.18 17.88 -1.00
C VAL A 176 -22.48 19.23 -1.06
N GLY A 177 -21.55 19.39 -2.00
CA GLY A 177 -20.69 20.58 -2.08
C GLY A 177 -19.34 20.27 -2.71
N VAL A 178 -18.80 19.06 -2.50
CA VAL A 178 -17.62 18.57 -3.23
C VAL A 178 -17.95 18.52 -4.72
N THR A 179 -17.51 19.56 -5.44
CA THR A 179 -17.82 19.76 -6.85
C THR A 179 -16.56 20.23 -7.58
N SER A 180 -16.38 19.73 -8.80
CA SER A 180 -15.39 20.27 -9.72
C SER A 180 -15.84 21.66 -10.21
N TYR A 181 -14.92 22.63 -10.29
CA TYR A 181 -15.23 23.99 -10.78
C TYR A 181 -15.81 23.97 -12.20
N TYR A 182 -15.23 23.15 -13.06
CA TYR A 182 -15.71 22.95 -14.43
C TYR A 182 -16.86 21.93 -14.52
N GLY A 183 -17.32 21.42 -13.38
CA GLY A 183 -18.41 20.47 -13.31
C GLY A 183 -18.04 19.10 -13.90
N GLU A 184 -16.77 18.75 -14.07
CA GLU A 184 -16.36 17.42 -14.54
C GLU A 184 -15.52 16.73 -13.47
N TRP A 185 -15.87 15.48 -13.14
CA TRP A 185 -15.07 14.63 -12.28
C TRP A 185 -14.01 13.96 -13.13
N ASN A 186 -12.80 14.52 -13.11
CA ASN A 186 -11.68 14.01 -13.88
C ASN A 186 -10.33 14.38 -13.28
N ARG A 187 -9.42 13.41 -13.14
CA ARG A 187 -8.09 13.63 -12.56
C ARG A 187 -7.17 14.55 -13.38
N ASN A 188 -7.51 14.84 -14.63
CA ASN A 188 -6.74 15.73 -15.51
C ASN A 188 -7.35 17.14 -15.60
N ILE A 189 -8.42 17.42 -14.85
CA ILE A 189 -9.10 18.72 -14.85
C ILE A 189 -8.72 19.46 -13.58
N LEU A 190 -8.28 20.72 -13.73
CA LEU A 190 -7.98 21.61 -12.61
C LEU A 190 -9.21 21.79 -11.73
N PHE A 191 -8.99 21.97 -10.43
CA PHE A 191 -10.05 22.11 -9.43
C PHE A 191 -10.98 20.90 -9.30
N CYS A 192 -10.59 19.75 -9.85
CA CYS A 192 -11.14 18.47 -9.43
C CYS A 192 -10.47 18.08 -8.09
N PRO A 193 -11.25 17.64 -7.07
CA PRO A 193 -10.74 17.23 -5.76
C PRO A 193 -9.61 16.21 -5.77
N TYR A 194 -9.54 15.40 -6.82
CA TYR A 194 -8.52 14.36 -7.02
C TYR A 194 -7.66 14.61 -8.27
N SER A 195 -7.65 15.85 -8.77
CA SER A 195 -6.79 16.25 -9.89
C SER A 195 -5.32 15.98 -9.58
N GLY A 196 -4.58 15.52 -10.58
CA GLY A 196 -3.15 15.20 -10.46
C GLY A 196 -2.83 13.88 -9.75
N LEU A 197 -3.84 13.13 -9.29
CA LEU A 197 -3.61 11.76 -8.77
C LEU A 197 -3.35 10.77 -9.90
N MET A 198 -2.54 9.75 -9.61
CA MET A 198 -2.12 8.74 -10.58
C MET A 198 -3.28 7.82 -10.97
N ASN A 199 -3.24 7.26 -12.19
CA ASN A 199 -4.26 6.33 -12.71
C ASN A 199 -4.51 5.09 -11.84
N HIS A 200 -3.50 4.65 -11.09
CA HIS A 200 -3.62 3.51 -10.18
C HIS A 200 -4.42 3.81 -8.90
N THR A 201 -4.70 5.09 -8.61
CA THR A 201 -5.44 5.50 -7.42
C THR A 201 -6.92 5.12 -7.55
N LEU A 202 -7.46 4.43 -6.56
CA LEU A 202 -8.90 4.19 -6.44
C LEU A 202 -9.61 5.44 -5.92
N VAL A 203 -10.59 5.93 -6.66
CA VAL A 203 -11.37 7.12 -6.27
C VAL A 203 -12.79 6.71 -5.91
N TYR A 204 -13.13 6.76 -4.62
CA TYR A 204 -14.49 6.52 -4.16
C TYR A 204 -15.23 7.84 -4.05
N LEU A 205 -16.21 8.05 -4.93
CA LEU A 205 -17.03 9.26 -4.97
C LEU A 205 -18.25 9.14 -4.06
N GLN A 206 -18.69 10.28 -3.52
CA GLN A 206 -19.95 10.40 -2.79
C GLN A 206 -21.15 10.08 -3.68
N ASP A 207 -22.23 9.55 -3.08
CA ASP A 207 -23.45 9.19 -3.80
C ASP A 207 -24.09 10.37 -4.55
N ALA A 208 -23.94 11.59 -4.01
CA ALA A 208 -24.44 12.84 -4.60
C ALA A 208 -23.68 13.30 -5.85
N ALA A 209 -22.55 12.67 -6.21
CA ALA A 209 -21.83 13.00 -7.43
C ALA A 209 -22.70 12.71 -8.67
N GLU A 210 -22.84 13.69 -9.56
CA GLU A 210 -23.66 13.56 -10.77
C GLU A 210 -22.95 12.71 -11.82
N GLU A 211 -23.52 11.56 -12.17
CA GLU A 211 -22.94 10.58 -13.11
C GLU A 211 -22.72 11.15 -14.52
N THR A 212 -23.53 12.11 -14.94
CA THR A 212 -23.40 12.79 -16.25
C THR A 212 -22.11 13.59 -16.39
N LYS A 213 -21.42 13.85 -15.28
CA LYS A 213 -20.17 14.61 -15.19
C LYS A 213 -18.93 13.70 -15.17
N PHE A 214 -19.11 12.38 -15.28
CA PHE A 214 -18.01 11.42 -15.28
C PHE A 214 -17.49 11.18 -16.70
N LYS A 215 -16.19 10.96 -16.83
CA LYS A 215 -15.59 10.49 -18.08
C LYS A 215 -15.59 8.97 -18.09
N ALA A 216 -16.20 8.40 -19.12
CA ALA A 216 -16.47 6.97 -19.23
C ALA A 216 -15.20 6.10 -19.26
N GLU A 217 -14.09 6.66 -19.73
CA GLU A 217 -12.80 6.03 -19.93
C GLU A 217 -11.89 6.09 -18.69
N GLU A 218 -12.29 6.84 -17.66
CA GLU A 218 -11.43 7.05 -16.51
C GLU A 218 -11.36 5.79 -15.63
N GLU A 219 -10.14 5.33 -15.42
CA GLU A 219 -9.87 4.09 -14.71
C GLU A 219 -10.01 4.29 -13.20
N ASN A 220 -10.47 3.27 -12.48
CA ASN A 220 -10.46 3.22 -11.02
C ASN A 220 -11.32 4.31 -10.34
N ILE A 221 -12.35 4.81 -11.03
CA ILE A 221 -13.40 5.65 -10.43
C ILE A 221 -14.56 4.75 -9.96
N ILE A 222 -14.91 4.85 -8.69
CA ILE A 222 -15.98 4.10 -8.04
C ILE A 222 -17.06 5.06 -7.57
N HIS A 223 -18.30 4.85 -8.02
CA HIS A 223 -19.48 5.60 -7.58
C HIS A 223 -20.62 4.63 -7.32
N LYS A 224 -21.28 4.74 -6.15
CA LYS A 224 -22.39 3.85 -5.74
C LYS A 224 -22.06 2.36 -5.90
N GLY A 225 -20.85 1.96 -5.53
CA GLY A 225 -20.38 0.58 -5.64
C GLY A 225 -20.22 0.06 -7.08
N LYS A 226 -20.10 0.95 -8.06
CA LYS A 226 -19.86 0.61 -9.47
C LYS A 226 -18.61 1.31 -9.99
N CYS A 227 -17.85 0.58 -10.79
CA CYS A 227 -16.71 1.07 -11.54
C CYS A 227 -16.91 0.75 -13.03
N LYS A 228 -16.48 1.63 -13.92
CA LYS A 228 -16.57 1.35 -15.36
C LYS A 228 -15.34 0.60 -15.86
N VAL A 229 -14.16 1.13 -15.56
CA VAL A 229 -12.89 0.52 -15.93
C VAL A 229 -12.06 0.34 -14.67
N PHE A 230 -12.04 -0.86 -14.11
CA PHE A 230 -11.11 -1.20 -13.05
C PHE A 230 -9.80 -1.71 -13.67
N LYS A 231 -8.70 -1.01 -13.40
CA LYS A 231 -7.39 -1.40 -13.90
C LYS A 231 -6.41 -1.56 -12.75
N VAL A 232 -5.93 -2.79 -12.63
CA VAL A 232 -4.80 -3.12 -11.78
C VAL A 232 -3.51 -2.81 -12.51
N TYR A 233 -2.75 -1.89 -11.94
CA TYR A 233 -1.38 -1.60 -12.34
C TYR A 233 -0.41 -2.44 -11.49
N ASP A 234 0.25 -3.42 -12.10
CA ASP A 234 1.02 -4.49 -11.44
C ASP A 234 2.14 -3.99 -10.51
N ALA A 235 2.68 -2.80 -10.80
CA ALA A 235 3.74 -2.18 -10.01
C ALA A 235 3.27 -1.48 -8.74
N TYR A 236 1.96 -1.28 -8.55
CA TYR A 236 1.40 -0.44 -7.49
C TYR A 236 0.61 -1.25 -6.47
N SER A 237 0.58 -0.77 -5.22
CA SER A 237 -0.15 -1.40 -4.12
C SER A 237 -1.61 -0.96 -4.13
N TYR A 238 -2.52 -1.88 -3.88
CA TYR A 238 -3.96 -1.60 -3.85
C TYR A 238 -4.56 -2.05 -2.53
N ARG A 239 -5.39 -1.17 -1.97
CA ARG A 239 -6.24 -1.47 -0.84
C ARG A 239 -7.66 -1.10 -1.21
N ILE A 240 -8.55 -2.08 -1.19
CA ILE A 240 -9.96 -1.94 -1.57
C ILE A 240 -10.77 -1.89 -0.27
N PRO A 241 -11.09 -0.69 0.27
CA PRO A 241 -11.87 -0.56 1.51
C PRO A 241 -13.33 -0.96 1.35
N TYR A 242 -13.90 -0.77 0.15
CA TYR A 242 -15.29 -1.07 -0.15
C TYR A 242 -15.38 -1.92 -1.42
N ALA A 243 -16.19 -2.97 -1.38
CA ALA A 243 -16.46 -3.80 -2.54
C ALA A 243 -17.24 -3.01 -3.61
N PHE A 244 -17.02 -3.37 -4.87
CA PHE A 244 -17.74 -2.80 -6.00
C PHE A 244 -17.87 -3.81 -7.14
N THR A 245 -18.77 -3.52 -8.07
CA THR A 245 -18.86 -4.23 -9.35
C THR A 245 -18.23 -3.39 -10.44
N THR A 246 -17.63 -4.03 -11.44
CA THR A 246 -16.99 -3.31 -12.55
C THR A 246 -17.43 -3.81 -13.91
N GLU A 247 -17.71 -2.89 -14.84
CA GLU A 247 -18.05 -3.25 -16.23
C GLU A 247 -16.87 -3.97 -16.90
N THR A 248 -15.66 -3.47 -16.69
CA THR A 248 -14.41 -4.10 -17.13
C THR A 248 -13.37 -4.16 -16.01
N ALA A 249 -12.65 -5.27 -15.90
CA ALA A 249 -11.50 -5.43 -15.03
C ALA A 249 -10.29 -5.93 -15.83
N GLN A 250 -9.15 -5.26 -15.70
CA GLN A 250 -7.94 -5.59 -16.44
C GLN A 250 -6.67 -5.37 -15.61
N CYS A 251 -5.59 -6.04 -16.01
CA CYS A 251 -4.28 -5.93 -15.38
C CYS A 251 -3.24 -5.71 -16.47
N ASP A 252 -2.31 -4.78 -16.25
CA ASP A 252 -1.25 -4.44 -17.21
C ASP A 252 -0.04 -5.40 -17.17
N ARG A 253 -0.14 -6.46 -16.37
CA ARG A 253 0.94 -7.45 -16.21
C ARG A 253 1.18 -8.25 -17.48
N VAL A 254 2.46 -8.35 -17.84
CA VAL A 254 2.97 -9.20 -18.93
C VAL A 254 3.71 -10.41 -18.33
N PHE A 255 3.38 -11.60 -18.81
CA PHE A 255 4.05 -12.85 -18.45
C PHE A 255 5.00 -13.26 -19.57
N SER A 256 6.30 -13.21 -19.31
CA SER A 256 7.36 -13.49 -20.29
C SER A 256 8.33 -14.60 -19.86
N ASN A 257 8.03 -15.30 -18.76
CA ASN A 257 8.88 -16.38 -18.24
C ASN A 257 8.63 -17.69 -18.99
N THR A 258 9.20 -17.81 -20.19
CA THR A 258 8.94 -18.90 -21.17
C THR A 258 9.94 -20.05 -21.09
N SER A 259 10.96 -19.97 -20.23
CA SER A 259 12.05 -20.97 -20.20
C SER A 259 11.63 -22.25 -19.46
N GLY A 260 11.63 -23.39 -20.15
CA GLY A 260 11.38 -24.70 -19.53
C GLY A 260 10.06 -24.76 -18.75
N LYS A 261 10.11 -25.24 -17.50
CA LYS A 261 8.92 -25.39 -16.62
C LYS A 261 8.71 -24.16 -15.73
N SER A 262 9.07 -22.98 -16.22
CA SER A 262 9.07 -21.78 -15.38
C SER A 262 7.68 -21.28 -15.00
N VAL A 263 7.53 -20.84 -13.75
CA VAL A 263 6.26 -20.32 -13.23
C VAL A 263 6.39 -18.92 -12.68
N SER A 264 5.26 -18.23 -12.64
CA SER A 264 5.07 -16.93 -12.00
C SER A 264 4.00 -17.05 -10.92
N THR A 265 3.97 -16.12 -9.97
CA THR A 265 2.88 -16.02 -9.00
C THR A 265 1.79 -15.09 -9.53
N LEU A 266 0.52 -15.35 -9.20
CA LEU A 266 -0.62 -14.50 -9.56
C LEU A 266 -1.55 -14.35 -8.36
N PHE A 267 -1.84 -13.09 -8.02
CA PHE A 267 -2.83 -12.73 -7.01
C PHE A 267 -3.58 -11.49 -7.49
N LEU A 268 -4.86 -11.60 -7.84
CA LEU A 268 -5.64 -10.46 -8.32
C LEU A 268 -6.83 -10.18 -7.41
N PRO A 269 -7.23 -8.90 -7.25
CA PRO A 269 -8.38 -8.52 -6.46
C PRO A 269 -9.73 -8.79 -7.15
N TYR A 270 -9.74 -9.45 -8.31
CA TYR A 270 -10.92 -9.75 -9.10
C TYR A 270 -10.75 -11.10 -9.79
N PRO A 271 -11.85 -11.80 -10.13
CA PRO A 271 -11.75 -13.10 -10.78
C PRO A 271 -11.29 -12.96 -12.23
N THR A 272 -10.37 -13.81 -12.69
CA THR A 272 -9.82 -13.77 -14.06
C THR A 272 -9.80 -15.14 -14.71
N ASN A 273 -9.78 -15.17 -16.05
CA ASN A 273 -9.49 -16.37 -16.81
C ASN A 273 -8.03 -16.32 -17.30
N LEU A 274 -7.41 -17.48 -17.51
CA LEU A 274 -6.13 -17.53 -18.22
C LEU A 274 -6.36 -17.63 -19.74
N PRO A 275 -5.52 -16.98 -20.55
CA PRO A 275 -5.55 -17.19 -22.00
C PRO A 275 -5.10 -18.62 -22.35
N ASN A 276 -5.40 -19.06 -23.57
CA ASN A 276 -4.81 -20.27 -24.13
C ASN A 276 -3.28 -20.16 -24.11
N GLY A 277 -2.59 -21.27 -23.81
CA GLY A 277 -1.13 -21.25 -23.65
C GLY A 277 -0.66 -20.94 -22.24
N MET A 278 -1.58 -20.81 -21.27
CA MET A 278 -1.26 -20.70 -19.85
C MET A 278 -1.98 -21.75 -18.99
N GLN A 279 -1.36 -22.12 -17.88
CA GLN A 279 -1.88 -23.09 -16.91
C GLN A 279 -1.74 -22.55 -15.49
N ALA A 280 -2.80 -22.64 -14.68
CA ALA A 280 -2.78 -22.29 -13.26
C ALA A 280 -2.56 -23.52 -12.38
N TYR A 281 -1.97 -23.30 -11.21
CA TYR A 281 -1.77 -24.31 -10.19
C TYR A 281 -2.11 -23.75 -8.80
N GLU A 282 -2.64 -24.63 -7.96
CA GLU A 282 -2.93 -24.35 -6.54
C GLU A 282 -2.04 -25.19 -5.64
N LEU A 283 -1.71 -24.65 -4.46
CA LEU A 283 -1.00 -25.42 -3.44
C LEU A 283 -1.92 -26.53 -2.93
N VAL A 284 -1.42 -27.77 -2.95
CA VAL A 284 -2.12 -28.93 -2.39
C VAL A 284 -1.48 -29.31 -1.07
N LYS A 285 -0.21 -29.72 -1.12
CA LYS A 285 0.49 -30.27 0.05
C LYS A 285 1.93 -29.81 0.13
N LYS A 286 2.51 -30.05 1.30
CA LYS A 286 3.96 -30.07 1.51
C LYS A 286 4.34 -31.51 1.77
N ASP A 287 5.34 -32.02 1.06
CA ASP A 287 5.86 -33.36 1.31
C ASP A 287 7.25 -33.27 1.94
N LEU A 288 7.44 -34.08 2.98
CA LEU A 288 8.66 -34.22 3.77
C LEU A 288 9.33 -35.58 3.54
N SER A 289 8.82 -36.40 2.63
CA SER A 289 9.19 -37.82 2.55
C SER A 289 10.61 -38.10 2.08
N TRP A 290 11.34 -37.14 1.48
CA TRP A 290 12.70 -37.36 0.95
C TRP A 290 13.76 -36.45 1.61
N GLY A 291 14.31 -36.91 2.74
CA GLY A 291 15.48 -36.29 3.40
C GLY A 291 15.20 -34.93 4.06
N THR A 292 16.19 -34.02 4.06
CA THR A 292 16.11 -32.70 4.72
C THR A 292 15.46 -31.60 3.86
N SER A 293 15.01 -31.91 2.64
CA SER A 293 14.52 -30.93 1.66
C SER A 293 12.99 -30.85 1.70
N LYS A 294 12.46 -29.67 2.03
CA LYS A 294 11.03 -29.37 2.02
C LYS A 294 10.59 -29.08 0.56
N ALA A 295 9.53 -29.72 0.07
CA ALA A 295 8.98 -29.45 -1.26
C ALA A 295 7.50 -29.04 -1.18
N PHE A 296 7.10 -28.08 -2.02
CA PHE A 296 5.71 -27.65 -2.18
C PHE A 296 5.09 -28.27 -3.43
N TYR A 297 3.93 -28.89 -3.26
CA TYR A 297 3.23 -29.60 -4.31
C TYR A 297 2.09 -28.74 -4.81
N PHE A 298 2.15 -28.44 -6.10
CA PHE A 298 1.18 -27.63 -6.78
C PHE A 298 0.45 -28.50 -7.81
N ARG A 299 -0.88 -28.57 -7.70
CA ARG A 299 -1.72 -29.31 -8.66
C ARG A 299 -2.23 -28.36 -9.72
N ALA A 300 -2.22 -28.80 -10.97
CA ALA A 300 -2.76 -27.97 -12.05
C ALA A 300 -4.29 -27.95 -11.96
N LEU A 301 -4.86 -26.76 -12.10
CA LEU A 301 -6.31 -26.61 -12.23
C LEU A 301 -6.79 -27.13 -13.60
N PRO A 302 -8.02 -27.62 -13.72
CA PRO A 302 -8.58 -27.95 -15.03
C PRO A 302 -8.46 -26.78 -16.02
N THR A 303 -8.11 -27.06 -17.28
CA THR A 303 -8.02 -26.02 -18.32
C THR A 303 -9.33 -25.25 -18.44
N GLY A 304 -9.26 -23.92 -18.51
CA GLY A 304 -10.44 -23.06 -18.55
C GLY A 304 -11.06 -22.77 -17.18
N THR A 305 -10.49 -23.27 -16.08
CA THR A 305 -10.92 -22.88 -14.73
C THR A 305 -10.80 -21.37 -14.55
N ARG A 306 -11.88 -20.73 -14.12
CA ARG A 306 -11.89 -19.33 -13.72
C ARG A 306 -11.20 -19.18 -12.37
N LEU A 307 -10.20 -18.31 -12.32
CA LEU A 307 -9.46 -18.00 -11.10
C LEU A 307 -10.27 -17.04 -10.24
N GLU A 308 -10.26 -17.27 -8.93
CA GLU A 308 -11.02 -16.51 -7.94
C GLU A 308 -10.28 -15.23 -7.55
N ALA A 309 -11.04 -14.20 -7.17
CA ALA A 309 -10.47 -12.99 -6.58
C ALA A 309 -9.79 -13.29 -5.24
N ASN A 310 -8.70 -12.58 -4.95
CA ASN A 310 -7.93 -12.68 -3.72
C ASN A 310 -7.51 -14.11 -3.36
N LYS A 311 -7.26 -14.97 -4.35
CA LYS A 311 -6.73 -16.32 -4.14
C LYS A 311 -5.33 -16.45 -4.78
N PRO A 312 -4.33 -17.00 -4.05
CA PRO A 312 -2.99 -17.13 -4.59
C PRO A 312 -2.88 -18.31 -5.54
N TYR A 313 -2.23 -18.09 -6.68
CA TYR A 313 -1.97 -19.10 -7.70
C TYR A 313 -0.51 -19.05 -8.18
N LEU A 314 -0.01 -20.20 -8.64
CA LEU A 314 1.09 -20.22 -9.61
C LEU A 314 0.52 -20.28 -11.02
N VAL A 315 1.18 -19.64 -11.97
CA VAL A 315 0.82 -19.68 -13.39
C VAL A 315 2.05 -19.99 -14.24
N ARG A 316 1.86 -20.82 -15.26
CA ARG A 316 2.91 -21.27 -16.19
C ARG A 316 2.51 -20.92 -17.63
N ILE A 317 3.49 -20.49 -18.42
CA ILE A 317 3.36 -20.41 -19.88
C ILE A 317 3.67 -21.80 -20.45
N THR A 318 2.79 -22.34 -21.27
CA THR A 318 2.90 -23.71 -21.82
C THR A 318 3.20 -23.76 -23.31
N ASP A 319 3.05 -22.64 -24.04
CA ASP A 319 3.25 -22.56 -25.49
C ASP A 319 4.55 -21.82 -25.88
N GLY A 320 5.31 -21.33 -24.91
CA GLY A 320 6.55 -20.59 -25.12
C GLY A 320 6.36 -19.13 -25.57
N ALA A 321 5.13 -18.62 -25.64
CA ALA A 321 4.83 -17.25 -26.03
C ALA A 321 4.64 -16.32 -24.82
N THR A 322 4.87 -15.02 -25.01
CA THR A 322 4.54 -14.01 -23.97
C THR A 322 3.02 -13.80 -23.94
N HIS A 323 2.45 -13.66 -22.75
CA HIS A 323 1.00 -13.52 -22.55
C HIS A 323 0.62 -12.34 -21.65
N THR A 324 -0.57 -11.79 -21.86
CA THR A 324 -1.26 -10.88 -20.94
C THR A 324 -2.57 -11.50 -20.49
N LEU A 325 -3.16 -10.98 -19.41
CA LEU A 325 -4.46 -11.44 -18.94
C LEU A 325 -5.60 -10.82 -19.75
N PRO A 326 -6.71 -11.55 -19.95
CA PRO A 326 -7.87 -11.02 -20.64
C PRO A 326 -8.56 -9.92 -19.82
N VAL A 327 -9.26 -9.03 -20.52
CA VAL A 327 -10.22 -8.10 -19.90
C VAL A 327 -11.43 -8.89 -19.46
N MET A 328 -11.76 -8.81 -18.18
CA MET A 328 -12.93 -9.45 -17.59
C MET A 328 -14.11 -8.48 -17.61
N THR A 329 -15.32 -8.98 -17.83
CA THR A 329 -16.53 -8.16 -17.88
C THR A 329 -17.48 -8.46 -16.73
N ASN A 330 -18.12 -7.42 -16.19
CA ASN A 330 -19.15 -7.50 -15.15
C ASN A 330 -18.75 -8.37 -13.97
N VAL A 331 -17.61 -8.06 -13.35
CA VAL A 331 -17.06 -8.83 -12.23
C VAL A 331 -17.17 -8.07 -10.91
N GLU A 332 -17.27 -8.83 -9.83
CA GLU A 332 -17.18 -8.28 -8.48
C GLU A 332 -15.72 -8.14 -8.04
N VAL A 333 -15.43 -7.02 -7.39
CA VAL A 333 -14.17 -6.72 -6.73
C VAL A 333 -14.45 -6.64 -5.23
N PRO A 334 -14.15 -7.71 -4.45
CA PRO A 334 -14.41 -7.73 -3.02
C PRO A 334 -13.48 -6.80 -2.25
N VAL A 335 -13.86 -6.50 -1.01
CA VAL A 335 -13.00 -5.80 -0.02
C VAL A 335 -11.67 -6.55 0.11
N SER A 336 -10.57 -5.82 0.20
CA SER A 336 -9.25 -6.40 0.43
C SER A 336 -9.27 -7.24 1.72
N PRO A 337 -8.65 -8.43 1.72
CA PRO A 337 -8.57 -9.28 2.91
C PRO A 337 -7.95 -8.57 4.11
N ALA A 338 -8.29 -9.02 5.32
CA ALA A 338 -7.65 -8.53 6.54
C ALA A 338 -6.13 -8.74 6.49
N GLY A 339 -5.36 -7.70 6.86
CA GLY A 339 -3.89 -7.73 6.72
C GLY A 339 -3.38 -7.72 5.29
N TYR A 340 -4.28 -7.52 4.31
CA TYR A 340 -4.02 -7.42 2.86
C TYR A 340 -3.42 -8.66 2.23
N THR A 341 -3.57 -9.78 2.94
CA THR A 341 -3.08 -11.09 2.52
C THR A 341 -4.18 -12.11 2.65
N THR A 342 -4.35 -12.98 1.66
CA THR A 342 -5.03 -14.26 1.92
C THR A 342 -4.01 -15.36 2.09
N GLU A 343 -4.41 -16.38 2.84
CA GLU A 343 -3.60 -17.55 3.13
C GLU A 343 -4.35 -18.79 2.67
N THR A 344 -3.69 -19.61 1.86
CA THR A 344 -4.08 -20.99 1.58
C THR A 344 -3.08 -21.90 2.29
N LEU A 345 -3.56 -22.67 3.27
CA LEU A 345 -2.71 -23.61 4.00
C LEU A 345 -2.41 -24.85 3.16
N ALA A 346 -1.20 -25.39 3.29
CA ALA A 346 -0.92 -26.76 2.88
C ALA A 346 -1.77 -27.73 3.72
N THR A 347 -2.40 -28.71 3.08
CA THR A 347 -3.41 -29.58 3.73
C THR A 347 -2.88 -30.47 4.85
N ASP A 348 -1.57 -30.77 4.88
CA ASP A 348 -1.05 -31.94 5.61
C ASP A 348 -0.42 -31.60 6.98
N ASP A 349 0.09 -30.38 7.19
CA ASP A 349 0.71 -29.98 8.47
C ASP A 349 0.19 -28.65 9.04
N GLY A 350 -0.55 -27.86 8.25
CA GLY A 350 -1.06 -26.54 8.66
C GLY A 350 0.01 -25.51 9.02
N ASP A 351 1.30 -25.83 8.85
CA ASP A 351 2.43 -24.97 9.22
C ASP A 351 2.77 -24.01 8.07
N TRP A 352 2.74 -24.48 6.83
CA TRP A 352 3.10 -23.64 5.68
C TRP A 352 1.88 -23.06 4.99
N ALA A 353 1.96 -21.76 4.72
CA ALA A 353 0.94 -21.03 3.99
C ALA A 353 1.50 -20.57 2.63
N PHE A 354 0.69 -20.73 1.58
CA PHE A 354 0.85 -20.02 0.33
C PHE A 354 -0.08 -18.82 0.36
N CYS A 355 0.53 -17.63 0.30
CA CYS A 355 -0.14 -16.38 0.52
C CYS A 355 -0.08 -15.52 -0.73
N GLY A 356 -1.05 -14.64 -0.91
CA GLY A 356 -0.97 -13.57 -1.89
C GLY A 356 -1.26 -12.22 -1.25
N THR A 357 -0.81 -11.14 -1.88
CA THR A 357 -0.99 -9.77 -1.37
C THR A 357 -1.35 -8.82 -2.49
N THR A 358 -2.26 -7.87 -2.25
CA THR A 358 -2.50 -6.73 -3.15
C THR A 358 -1.55 -5.55 -2.88
N GLU A 359 -0.77 -5.62 -1.81
CA GLU A 359 0.10 -4.53 -1.35
C GLU A 359 1.56 -5.00 -1.23
N ARG A 360 2.49 -4.06 -1.37
CA ARG A 360 3.91 -4.32 -1.14
C ARG A 360 4.11 -4.64 0.34
N ILE A 361 4.80 -5.75 0.62
CA ILE A 361 5.30 -6.06 1.96
C ILE A 361 6.79 -5.72 1.97
N ASP A 362 7.19 -4.73 2.75
CA ASP A 362 8.59 -4.33 2.86
C ASP A 362 9.47 -5.45 3.43
N ASN A 363 10.79 -5.27 3.30
CA ASN A 363 11.77 -6.27 3.69
C ASN A 363 11.72 -6.59 5.20
N ALA A 364 11.45 -5.61 6.05
CA ALA A 364 11.36 -5.78 7.50
C ALA A 364 10.12 -6.61 7.88
N ALA A 365 8.94 -6.26 7.35
CA ALA A 365 7.69 -6.97 7.58
C ALA A 365 7.72 -8.39 6.99
N ALA A 366 8.28 -8.56 5.79
CA ALA A 366 8.43 -9.88 5.16
C ALA A 366 9.42 -10.77 5.92
N THR A 367 10.55 -10.21 6.40
CA THR A 367 11.53 -10.94 7.21
C THR A 367 10.96 -11.32 8.58
N ALA A 368 10.14 -10.46 9.20
CA ALA A 368 9.44 -10.79 10.44
C ALA A 368 8.50 -12.00 10.29
N LYS A 369 7.91 -12.17 9.09
CA LYS A 369 7.14 -13.37 8.72
C LYS A 369 8.01 -14.55 8.27
N LYS A 370 9.32 -14.36 8.10
CA LYS A 370 10.24 -15.32 7.47
C LYS A 370 9.74 -15.76 6.10
N ALA A 371 9.23 -14.80 5.34
CA ALA A 371 8.59 -15.03 4.05
C ALA A 371 9.61 -15.31 2.94
N TYR A 372 9.15 -16.03 1.92
CA TYR A 372 9.91 -16.34 0.72
C TYR A 372 9.16 -15.87 -0.51
N TYR A 373 9.87 -15.20 -1.41
CA TYR A 373 9.35 -14.83 -2.73
C TYR A 373 9.82 -15.82 -3.79
N LEU A 374 9.06 -15.94 -4.87
CA LEU A 374 9.43 -16.77 -6.02
C LEU A 374 10.27 -15.94 -7.00
N SER A 375 11.43 -16.44 -7.39
CA SER A 375 12.22 -15.92 -8.50
C SER A 375 12.98 -17.06 -9.19
N GLY A 376 13.03 -17.06 -10.52
CA GLY A 376 13.74 -18.11 -11.27
C GLY A 376 13.36 -19.53 -10.87
N ASN A 377 12.07 -19.77 -10.61
CA ASN A 377 11.50 -21.05 -10.13
C ASN A 377 12.03 -21.55 -8.78
N LYS A 378 12.62 -20.66 -8.00
CA LYS A 378 13.10 -20.96 -6.67
C LYS A 378 12.53 -19.97 -5.68
N TRP A 379 12.18 -20.48 -4.52
CA TRP A 379 11.74 -19.69 -3.39
C TRP A 379 12.96 -19.17 -2.63
N TYR A 380 13.10 -17.86 -2.49
CA TYR A 380 14.19 -17.20 -1.81
C TYR A 380 13.70 -16.50 -0.55
N PRO A 381 14.40 -16.64 0.60
CA PRO A 381 14.03 -15.92 1.81
C PRO A 381 14.25 -14.42 1.58
N VAL A 382 13.29 -13.61 2.03
CA VAL A 382 13.45 -12.16 2.06
C VAL A 382 14.48 -11.77 3.12
N GLN A 383 15.36 -10.83 2.80
CA GLN A 383 16.42 -10.33 3.68
C GLN A 383 16.18 -8.88 4.09
N ASN A 384 16.18 -8.63 5.40
CA ASN A 384 16.05 -7.28 5.93
C ASN A 384 17.27 -6.42 5.54
N GLY A 385 17.03 -5.16 5.20
CA GLY A 385 18.07 -4.20 4.82
C GLY A 385 18.59 -4.32 3.38
N ILE A 386 18.18 -5.35 2.62
CA ILE A 386 18.56 -5.48 1.21
C ILE A 386 17.59 -4.68 0.34
N ALA A 387 18.14 -3.80 -0.50
CA ALA A 387 17.36 -3.02 -1.45
C ALA A 387 16.70 -3.95 -2.47
N ASN A 388 15.43 -3.69 -2.78
CA ASN A 388 14.61 -4.47 -3.71
C ASN A 388 14.32 -5.93 -3.30
N ASP A 389 14.64 -6.33 -2.06
CA ASP A 389 14.27 -7.64 -1.51
C ASP A 389 12.98 -7.53 -0.71
N TYR A 390 11.84 -7.50 -1.41
CA TYR A 390 10.51 -7.32 -0.83
C TYR A 390 9.49 -8.19 -1.57
N ILE A 391 8.30 -8.35 -0.99
CA ILE A 391 7.19 -8.99 -1.71
C ILE A 391 6.43 -7.89 -2.45
N ALA A 392 6.47 -7.93 -3.78
CA ALA A 392 5.78 -6.96 -4.61
C ALA A 392 4.25 -7.17 -4.58
N PRO A 393 3.45 -6.13 -4.89
CA PRO A 393 2.01 -6.27 -5.07
C PRO A 393 1.64 -7.36 -6.07
N PHE A 394 0.47 -7.98 -5.88
CA PHE A 394 -0.08 -9.03 -6.75
C PHE A 394 0.83 -10.27 -6.90
N ARG A 395 1.82 -10.41 -6.01
CA ARG A 395 2.67 -11.59 -5.89
C ARG A 395 2.18 -12.50 -4.79
N CYS A 396 2.54 -13.76 -4.96
CA CYS A 396 2.41 -14.75 -3.91
C CYS A 396 3.74 -14.99 -3.22
N PHE A 397 3.68 -15.40 -1.96
CA PHE A 397 4.81 -15.75 -1.13
C PHE A 397 4.47 -16.97 -0.28
N VAL A 398 5.49 -17.62 0.28
CA VAL A 398 5.29 -18.69 1.26
C VAL A 398 5.95 -18.35 2.59
N TYR A 399 5.35 -18.78 3.70
CA TYR A 399 5.96 -18.66 5.02
C TYR A 399 5.51 -19.80 5.95
N SER A 400 6.23 -19.98 7.06
CA SER A 400 5.94 -20.96 8.10
C SER A 400 5.28 -20.28 9.30
N LYS A 401 4.11 -20.77 9.72
CA LYS A 401 3.37 -20.30 10.91
C LYS A 401 4.10 -20.61 12.21
N SER A 402 4.81 -21.74 12.28
CA SER A 402 5.70 -22.07 13.41
C SER A 402 6.97 -21.21 13.44
N GLY A 403 7.22 -20.40 12.40
CA GLY A 403 8.41 -19.55 12.31
C GLY A 403 9.69 -20.37 12.11
N THR A 404 9.63 -21.52 11.43
CA THR A 404 10.82 -22.34 11.19
C THR A 404 11.91 -21.57 10.41
N ALA A 405 13.18 -21.74 10.80
CA ALA A 405 14.33 -21.03 10.23
C ALA A 405 14.51 -21.26 8.72
N PRO A 406 15.11 -20.29 8.00
CA PRO A 406 15.07 -20.33 6.56
C PRO A 406 15.89 -21.47 5.94
N ALA A 407 15.25 -22.33 5.16
CA ALA A 407 15.95 -23.24 4.25
C ALA A 407 16.57 -22.42 3.11
N LYS A 408 17.65 -22.91 2.49
CA LYS A 408 18.33 -22.23 1.36
C LYS A 408 17.47 -22.17 0.06
N GLY A 409 16.24 -22.64 0.12
CA GLY A 409 15.21 -22.62 -0.93
C GLY A 409 14.37 -23.91 -0.93
N PHE A 410 13.30 -23.90 -1.74
CA PHE A 410 12.37 -25.03 -1.89
C PHE A 410 12.23 -25.43 -3.35
N THR A 411 12.03 -26.74 -3.60
CA THR A 411 11.69 -27.29 -4.92
C THR A 411 10.16 -27.33 -5.07
N MET A 412 9.67 -27.05 -6.29
CA MET A 412 8.25 -27.18 -6.65
C MET A 412 8.01 -28.48 -7.42
N VAL A 413 6.90 -29.17 -7.12
CA VAL A 413 6.47 -30.39 -7.82
C VAL A 413 5.09 -30.17 -8.42
N PHE A 414 4.90 -30.53 -9.69
CA PHE A 414 3.63 -30.38 -10.43
C PHE A 414 2.98 -31.74 -10.72
N ASP A 415 1.70 -31.89 -10.37
CA ASP A 415 1.00 -33.20 -10.34
C ASP A 415 0.58 -33.74 -11.73
N ASN A 416 0.61 -32.91 -12.78
CA ASN A 416 0.04 -33.25 -14.09
C ASN A 416 1.08 -33.62 -15.16
N GLU A 417 2.34 -33.84 -14.77
CA GLU A 417 3.32 -34.39 -15.70
C GLU A 417 3.33 -35.91 -15.54
N SER A 418 2.60 -36.57 -16.44
CA SER A 418 2.68 -38.00 -16.66
C SER A 418 4.14 -38.40 -16.90
N GLY A 419 4.81 -38.82 -15.83
CA GLY A 419 6.24 -39.10 -15.84
C GLY A 419 6.91 -38.64 -14.55
N THR A 420 6.59 -39.27 -13.43
CA THR A 420 7.46 -39.27 -12.23
C THR A 420 8.80 -39.99 -12.49
N THR A 421 9.21 -40.14 -13.75
CA THR A 421 10.43 -40.80 -14.19
C THR A 421 11.51 -39.84 -14.65
N ASP A 422 11.28 -38.58 -15.05
CA ASP A 422 12.36 -37.76 -15.66
C ASP A 422 13.48 -37.38 -14.67
N ILE A 423 13.14 -36.93 -13.47
CA ILE A 423 14.14 -36.70 -12.41
C ILE A 423 14.74 -38.03 -11.96
N ARG A 424 13.92 -39.09 -11.86
CA ARG A 424 14.41 -40.43 -11.52
C ARG A 424 15.34 -40.99 -12.59
N GLN A 425 15.15 -40.64 -13.85
CA GLN A 425 15.92 -41.11 -14.99
C GLN A 425 17.24 -40.36 -15.05
N LEU A 426 17.24 -39.04 -14.90
CA LEU A 426 18.48 -38.25 -14.77
C LEU A 426 19.32 -38.66 -13.53
N GLU A 427 18.70 -38.95 -12.39
CA GLU A 427 19.41 -39.40 -11.19
C GLU A 427 19.84 -40.88 -11.28
N ASN A 428 19.01 -41.78 -11.82
CA ASN A 428 19.38 -43.17 -12.06
C ASN A 428 20.47 -43.30 -13.12
N ASP A 429 20.42 -42.48 -14.17
CA ASP A 429 21.45 -42.43 -15.21
C ASP A 429 22.76 -41.90 -14.61
N THR A 430 22.68 -40.91 -13.71
CA THR A 430 23.86 -40.41 -12.97
C THR A 430 24.41 -41.46 -12.00
N GLU A 431 23.59 -42.17 -11.23
CA GLU A 431 24.06 -43.25 -10.35
C GLU A 431 24.63 -44.44 -11.13
N THR A 432 24.01 -44.79 -12.26
CA THR A 432 24.48 -45.87 -13.15
C THR A 432 25.82 -45.49 -13.76
N ASP A 433 25.99 -44.24 -14.20
CA ASP A 433 27.25 -43.70 -14.72
C ASP A 433 28.36 -43.67 -13.65
N LEU A 434 28.02 -43.33 -12.41
CA LEU A 434 28.94 -43.37 -11.26
C LEU A 434 29.38 -44.80 -10.90
N LYS A 435 28.48 -45.79 -11.04
CA LYS A 435 28.73 -47.22 -10.75
C LYS A 435 29.29 -48.00 -11.96
N SER A 436 29.51 -47.33 -13.10
CA SER A 436 29.95 -47.96 -14.35
C SER A 436 31.45 -48.33 -14.38
N ASN A 437 32.22 -47.95 -13.36
CA ASN A 437 33.67 -48.13 -13.26
C ASN A 437 34.51 -47.50 -14.39
N THR A 438 33.93 -46.58 -15.16
CA THR A 438 34.59 -45.91 -16.29
C THR A 438 35.30 -44.61 -15.90
N HIS A 439 34.92 -44.00 -14.78
CA HIS A 439 35.42 -42.70 -14.34
C HIS A 439 36.49 -42.84 -13.24
N ARG A 440 37.54 -42.01 -13.31
CA ARG A 440 38.52 -41.89 -12.23
C ARG A 440 37.90 -41.24 -11.00
N ILE A 441 38.14 -41.84 -9.85
CA ILE A 441 37.62 -41.41 -8.55
C ILE A 441 38.76 -40.82 -7.74
N TYR A 442 38.51 -39.66 -7.15
CA TYR A 442 39.45 -38.96 -6.28
C TYR A 442 38.81 -38.70 -4.92
N THR A 443 39.61 -38.61 -3.86
CA THR A 443 39.17 -38.05 -2.58
C THR A 443 39.07 -36.52 -2.68
N LEU A 444 38.46 -35.88 -1.68
CA LEU A 444 38.29 -34.41 -1.65
C LEU A 444 39.61 -33.61 -1.68
N ASP A 445 40.69 -34.18 -1.15
CA ASP A 445 42.05 -33.64 -1.19
C ASP A 445 42.77 -33.93 -2.53
N GLY A 446 42.09 -34.56 -3.49
CA GLY A 446 42.58 -34.76 -4.85
C GLY A 446 43.40 -36.04 -5.06
N ARG A 447 43.47 -36.94 -4.06
CA ARG A 447 44.17 -38.22 -4.20
C ARG A 447 43.36 -39.20 -5.04
N TYR A 448 43.97 -39.80 -6.05
CA TYR A 448 43.34 -40.85 -6.86
C TYR A 448 43.13 -42.13 -6.05
N VAL A 449 41.91 -42.70 -6.09
CA VAL A 449 41.52 -43.90 -5.31
C VAL A 449 40.95 -45.03 -6.16
N GLY A 450 41.09 -44.96 -7.49
CA GLY A 450 40.68 -46.02 -8.41
C GLY A 450 39.49 -45.64 -9.29
N THR A 451 38.86 -46.63 -9.89
CA THR A 451 37.63 -46.47 -10.69
C THR A 451 36.46 -47.29 -10.17
N ASP A 452 36.70 -48.25 -9.26
CA ASP A 452 35.66 -49.11 -8.71
C ASP A 452 34.90 -48.42 -7.58
N TYR A 453 33.69 -47.97 -7.89
CA TYR A 453 32.82 -47.31 -6.93
C TYR A 453 32.51 -48.21 -5.73
N ASN A 454 32.33 -49.51 -5.93
CA ASN A 454 31.91 -50.43 -4.87
C ASN A 454 33.03 -50.71 -3.86
N ALA A 455 34.30 -50.61 -4.28
CA ALA A 455 35.47 -50.80 -3.43
C ALA A 455 35.76 -49.63 -2.46
N LEU A 456 35.10 -48.48 -2.64
CA LEU A 456 35.33 -47.31 -1.78
C LEU A 456 34.76 -47.49 -0.36
N PRO A 457 35.44 -47.01 0.68
CA PRO A 457 34.85 -46.86 2.01
C PRO A 457 33.56 -46.00 1.99
N GLY A 458 32.50 -46.49 2.65
CA GLY A 458 31.29 -45.70 2.91
C GLY A 458 31.50 -44.69 4.04
N GLY A 459 30.70 -43.63 4.06
CA GLY A 459 30.79 -42.51 5.01
C GLY A 459 31.69 -41.36 4.57
N GLU A 460 32.19 -41.36 3.32
CA GLU A 460 33.14 -40.38 2.81
C GLU A 460 32.68 -39.70 1.51
N MET A 461 33.23 -38.52 1.22
CA MET A 461 33.00 -37.79 -0.02
C MET A 461 34.14 -37.99 -1.03
N TYR A 462 33.75 -38.24 -2.28
CA TYR A 462 34.63 -38.47 -3.41
C TYR A 462 34.29 -37.52 -4.57
N ILE A 463 35.24 -37.34 -5.48
CA ILE A 463 35.09 -36.60 -6.72
C ILE A 463 35.13 -37.60 -7.88
N ILE A 464 34.03 -37.68 -8.63
CA ILE A 464 33.89 -38.56 -9.80
C ILE A 464 33.43 -37.69 -10.97
N ASN A 465 34.17 -37.74 -12.08
CA ASN A 465 33.90 -36.91 -13.26
C ASN A 465 33.71 -35.40 -12.95
N GLY A 466 34.54 -34.88 -12.03
CA GLY A 466 34.51 -33.47 -11.60
C GLY A 466 33.37 -33.08 -10.65
N LYS A 467 32.51 -34.02 -10.23
CA LYS A 467 31.39 -33.79 -9.31
C LYS A 467 31.66 -34.43 -7.94
N LYS A 468 31.21 -33.78 -6.86
CA LYS A 468 31.30 -34.31 -5.49
C LYS A 468 30.14 -35.28 -5.23
N PHE A 469 30.44 -36.43 -4.63
CA PHE A 469 29.51 -37.48 -4.33
C PHE A 469 29.80 -38.06 -2.94
N TYR A 470 28.77 -38.25 -2.11
CA TYR A 470 28.90 -38.87 -0.79
C TYR A 470 28.51 -40.35 -0.87
N LYS A 471 29.43 -41.25 -0.55
CA LYS A 471 29.12 -42.68 -0.48
C LYS A 471 28.52 -42.99 0.87
N PHE A 472 27.25 -43.41 0.87
CA PHE A 472 26.54 -43.83 2.08
C PHE A 472 27.14 -45.09 2.69
#